data_AF-A0A3B3ZLQ5-F1
#
_entry.id   AF-A0A3B3ZLQ5-F1
#
_cell.length_a   1.000
_cell.length_b   1.000
_cell.length_c   1.000
_cell.angle_alpha   90.00
_cell.angle_beta   90.00
_cell.angle_gamma   90.00
#
_symmetry.space_group_name_H-M   'P 1'
#
loop_
_entity.id
_entity.type
_entity.pdbx_description
1 polymer ?
#
loop_
_entity_poly.entity_id
_entity_poly.type
_entity_poly.pdbx_seq_one_letter_code
_entity_poly.pdbx_strand_id
1 'polypeptide(L)'
;MFLFPVVLLVLCSTSVSDPVYHLIKEKKTWSEAQDYCRKNHTDLATVHHMRDLERLKRTAAAGGGADVWIGLYQTSELLVNRTWLWSHPDVKFNVTEAKWKRDEPTDKNNHSYSTASRENCVFSDGAWTDSGCGHTRCFICYNDSSKAAFTYTNSANWTQAQTFCRQNHTDLLSGAEQLHLRNTSGDCWIGLFRDTWGWSDGSESSVRAWDQWDQVLLNNPDKNEKRCVTLRLQNIPLKYVSVCYVHTELLVLVKENKTFEEALHHCRRHYRDLAWFTDRDHLKKMTHQRAKMADSDAVWVGLHYSCFLEAWIWVNGHYVSDKNENWKVHGESECGEDGAVERGDDHQWVKRKSWEKLNFICVR
;
A
#
# COMPACT_ATOMS: atom_id res chain seq x y z
N MET A 1 44.23 -29.92 -8.56
CA MET A 1 42.77 -29.92 -8.75
C MET A 1 42.18 -29.04 -7.66
N PHE A 2 41.97 -27.75 -7.94
CA PHE A 2 41.45 -26.80 -6.96
C PHE A 2 39.91 -26.78 -7.10
N LEU A 3 39.22 -27.28 -6.08
CA LEU A 3 37.76 -27.18 -5.95
C LEU A 3 37.44 -25.78 -5.38
N PHE A 4 36.85 -24.90 -6.19
CA PHE A 4 36.24 -23.68 -5.69
C PHE A 4 34.89 -24.03 -5.04
N PRO A 5 34.57 -23.48 -3.84
CA PRO A 5 33.26 -23.69 -3.24
C PRO A 5 32.22 -22.93 -4.06
N VAL A 6 31.20 -23.65 -4.52
CA VAL A 6 30.00 -23.06 -5.11
C VAL A 6 29.29 -22.27 -4.02
N VAL A 7 29.51 -20.96 -4.01
CA VAL A 7 28.70 -20.04 -3.20
C VAL A 7 27.33 -19.98 -3.86
N LEU A 8 26.39 -20.76 -3.35
CA LEU A 8 24.96 -20.60 -3.63
C LEU A 8 24.54 -19.23 -3.07
N LEU A 9 24.62 -18.21 -3.92
CA LEU A 9 23.90 -16.96 -3.72
C LEU A 9 22.42 -17.30 -3.72
N VAL A 10 21.86 -17.52 -2.53
CA VAL A 10 20.43 -17.43 -2.32
C VAL A 10 20.07 -15.98 -2.59
N LEU A 11 19.76 -15.67 -3.84
CA LEU A 11 19.03 -14.48 -4.20
C LEU A 11 17.68 -14.63 -3.49
N CYS A 12 17.56 -14.06 -2.30
CA CYS A 12 16.26 -13.75 -1.73
C CYS A 12 15.63 -12.74 -2.68
N SER A 13 15.00 -13.22 -3.74
CA SER A 13 14.18 -12.39 -4.61
C SER A 13 13.04 -11.90 -3.74
N THR A 14 13.18 -10.70 -3.19
CA THR A 14 12.06 -9.94 -2.65
C THR A 14 11.20 -9.47 -3.83
N SER A 15 10.70 -10.41 -4.64
CA SER A 15 9.58 -10.11 -5.52
C SER A 15 8.38 -10.05 -4.59
N VAL A 16 8.05 -8.84 -4.13
CA VAL A 16 6.72 -8.55 -3.59
C VAL A 16 5.73 -9.13 -4.59
N SER A 17 4.91 -10.08 -4.15
CA SER A 17 3.96 -10.74 -5.05
C SER A 17 2.92 -9.72 -5.48
N ASP A 18 3.02 -9.37 -6.74
CA ASP A 18 2.13 -8.62 -7.60
C ASP A 18 0.63 -8.73 -7.16
N PRO A 19 -0.07 -7.62 -6.85
CA PRO A 19 -1.47 -7.65 -6.39
C PRO A 19 -2.39 -8.24 -7.46
N VAL A 20 -3.37 -9.07 -7.07
CA VAL A 20 -4.35 -9.60 -8.02
C VAL A 20 -5.62 -8.77 -7.94
N TYR A 21 -6.02 -8.18 -9.07
CA TYR A 21 -7.19 -7.33 -9.18
C TYR A 21 -8.41 -8.11 -9.64
N HIS A 22 -9.53 -7.92 -8.95
CA HIS A 22 -10.82 -8.56 -9.23
C HIS A 22 -11.88 -7.51 -9.52
N LEU A 23 -12.46 -7.56 -10.72
CA LEU A 23 -13.59 -6.70 -11.09
C LEU A 23 -14.89 -7.23 -10.46
N ILE A 24 -15.51 -6.41 -9.63
CA ILE A 24 -16.79 -6.70 -8.98
C ILE A 24 -17.88 -5.97 -9.74
N LYS A 25 -18.66 -6.72 -10.51
CA LYS A 25 -19.69 -6.17 -11.42
C LYS A 25 -20.95 -5.65 -10.70
N GLU A 26 -21.08 -5.89 -9.40
CA GLU A 26 -22.17 -5.38 -8.58
C GLU A 26 -22.06 -3.86 -8.43
N LYS A 27 -23.17 -3.15 -8.67
CA LYS A 27 -23.22 -1.69 -8.49
C LYS A 27 -23.29 -1.37 -7.00
N LYS A 28 -22.35 -0.57 -6.52
CA LYS A 28 -22.23 -0.19 -5.11
C LYS A 28 -21.77 1.27 -5.00
N THR A 29 -22.16 1.96 -3.95
CA THR A 29 -21.48 3.20 -3.53
C THR A 29 -20.03 2.89 -3.16
N TRP A 30 -19.16 3.89 -3.08
CA TRP A 30 -17.75 3.65 -2.72
C TRP A 30 -17.63 2.96 -1.35
N SER A 31 -18.41 3.39 -0.36
CA SER A 31 -18.42 2.78 0.98
C SER A 31 -18.87 1.33 0.95
N GLU A 32 -19.99 1.03 0.27
CA GLU A 32 -20.48 -0.36 0.15
C GLU A 32 -19.50 -1.24 -0.64
N ALA A 33 -18.82 -0.67 -1.63
CA ALA A 33 -17.79 -1.37 -2.39
C ALA A 33 -16.56 -1.68 -1.53
N GLN A 34 -16.14 -0.74 -0.68
CA GLN A 34 -15.07 -0.93 0.30
C GLN A 34 -15.43 -2.04 1.30
N ASP A 35 -16.62 -1.99 1.90
CA ASP A 35 -17.07 -3.01 2.84
C ASP A 35 -17.12 -4.39 2.19
N TYR A 36 -17.64 -4.47 0.96
CA TYR A 36 -17.62 -5.70 0.18
C TYR A 36 -16.19 -6.21 -0.07
N CYS A 37 -15.28 -5.34 -0.49
CA CYS A 37 -13.90 -5.73 -0.76
C CYS A 37 -13.17 -6.16 0.51
N ARG A 38 -13.39 -5.50 1.65
CA ARG A 38 -12.77 -5.90 2.93
C ARG A 38 -13.32 -7.21 3.46
N LYS A 39 -14.58 -7.52 3.18
CA LYS A 39 -15.20 -8.79 3.54
C LYS A 39 -14.70 -9.95 2.68
N ASN A 40 -14.58 -9.74 1.37
CA ASN A 40 -14.35 -10.81 0.39
C ASN A 40 -12.92 -10.86 -0.19
N HIS A 41 -12.14 -9.80 -0.02
CA HIS A 41 -10.80 -9.58 -0.57
C HIS A 41 -9.89 -8.87 0.46
N THR A 42 -8.85 -8.15 0.03
CA THR A 42 -8.05 -7.30 0.94
C THR A 42 -8.73 -5.94 1.16
N ASP A 43 -8.90 -5.15 0.10
CA ASP A 43 -9.61 -3.86 0.10
C ASP A 43 -9.97 -3.48 -1.36
N LEU A 44 -10.56 -2.31 -1.59
CA LEU A 44 -10.61 -1.67 -2.90
C LEU A 44 -9.20 -1.49 -3.46
N ALA A 45 -9.08 -1.55 -4.79
CA ALA A 45 -7.82 -1.54 -5.51
C ALA A 45 -6.88 -0.42 -5.04
N THR A 46 -5.75 -0.80 -4.44
CA THR A 46 -4.59 0.05 -4.20
C THR A 46 -3.56 -0.19 -5.30
N VAL A 47 -2.89 0.88 -5.73
CA VAL A 47 -1.81 0.83 -6.73
C VAL A 47 -0.51 1.15 -6.02
N HIS A 48 0.45 0.23 -5.97
CA HIS A 48 1.76 0.48 -5.34
C HIS A 48 2.81 0.86 -6.37
N HIS A 49 2.72 0.35 -7.60
CA HIS A 49 3.62 0.69 -8.70
C HIS A 49 2.89 0.93 -10.03
N MET A 50 3.58 1.51 -11.01
CA MET A 50 3.01 1.71 -12.36
C MET A 50 2.62 0.40 -13.04
N ARG A 51 3.30 -0.72 -12.75
CA ARG A 51 2.92 -2.05 -13.23
C ARG A 51 1.55 -2.49 -12.70
N ASP A 52 1.25 -2.14 -11.45
CA ASP A 52 -0.03 -2.42 -10.82
C ASP A 52 -1.14 -1.62 -11.49
N LEU A 53 -0.87 -0.34 -11.82
CA LEU A 53 -1.81 0.50 -12.55
C LEU A 53 -2.19 -0.11 -13.91
N GLU A 54 -1.22 -0.65 -14.64
CA GLU A 54 -1.49 -1.31 -15.93
C GLU A 54 -2.30 -2.61 -15.76
N ARG A 55 -2.05 -3.38 -14.70
CA ARG A 55 -2.85 -4.59 -14.38
C ARG A 55 -4.28 -4.20 -13.98
N LEU A 56 -4.43 -3.18 -13.16
CA LEU A 56 -5.72 -2.60 -12.78
C LEU A 56 -6.51 -2.11 -14.00
N LYS A 57 -5.87 -1.36 -14.91
CA LYS A 57 -6.49 -0.93 -16.19
C LYS A 57 -6.97 -2.10 -17.03
N ARG A 58 -6.18 -3.17 -17.15
CA ARG A 58 -6.59 -4.39 -17.88
C ARG A 58 -7.81 -5.06 -17.23
N THR A 59 -7.80 -5.20 -15.91
CA THR A 59 -8.94 -5.76 -15.17
C THR A 59 -10.21 -4.91 -15.34
N ALA A 60 -10.08 -3.59 -15.27
CA ALA A 60 -11.20 -2.68 -15.48
C ALA A 60 -11.71 -2.70 -16.94
N ALA A 61 -10.82 -2.84 -17.93
CA ALA A 61 -11.18 -2.93 -19.34
C ALA A 61 -12.01 -4.18 -19.66
N ALA A 62 -11.73 -5.29 -19.00
CA ALA A 62 -12.54 -6.52 -19.08
C ALA A 62 -14.00 -6.32 -18.62
N GLY A 63 -14.28 -5.23 -17.89
CA GLY A 63 -15.62 -4.80 -17.49
C GLY A 63 -16.41 -4.05 -18.56
N GLY A 64 -15.85 -3.86 -19.76
CA GLY A 64 -16.48 -3.08 -20.83
C GLY A 64 -16.25 -1.57 -20.71
N GLY A 65 -15.11 -1.15 -20.12
CA GLY A 65 -14.70 0.26 -20.08
C GLY A 65 -15.43 1.14 -19.05
N ALA A 66 -16.03 0.54 -18.02
CA ALA A 66 -16.75 1.26 -16.97
C ALA A 66 -15.83 2.08 -16.06
N ASP A 67 -16.35 3.19 -15.51
CA ASP A 67 -15.73 3.90 -14.37
C ASP A 67 -15.75 2.98 -13.15
N VAL A 68 -14.58 2.58 -12.65
CA VAL A 68 -14.48 1.64 -11.53
C VAL A 68 -14.00 2.30 -10.25
N TRP A 69 -14.67 2.07 -9.13
CA TRP A 69 -14.18 2.50 -7.81
C TRP A 69 -12.84 1.84 -7.50
N ILE A 70 -11.90 2.66 -7.02
CA ILE A 70 -10.61 2.24 -6.49
C ILE A 70 -10.46 2.75 -5.05
N GLY A 71 -9.42 2.31 -4.35
CA GLY A 71 -9.24 2.61 -2.93
C GLY A 71 -8.83 4.05 -2.62
N LEU A 72 -8.53 4.88 -3.62
CA LEU A 72 -8.09 6.25 -3.41
C LEU A 72 -9.28 7.13 -2.98
N TYR A 73 -9.14 7.78 -1.84
CA TYR A 73 -10.16 8.64 -1.24
C TYR A 73 -9.52 9.84 -0.54
N GLN A 74 -10.31 10.88 -0.33
CA GLN A 74 -9.86 12.09 0.36
C GLN A 74 -9.86 11.84 1.87
N THR A 75 -8.69 11.95 2.51
CA THR A 75 -8.48 11.53 3.92
C THR A 75 -8.85 12.59 4.95
N SER A 76 -9.10 13.84 4.56
CA SER A 76 -9.62 14.86 5.47
C SER A 76 -10.61 15.83 4.80
N GLU A 77 -11.54 16.33 5.62
CA GLU A 77 -12.46 17.41 5.24
C GLU A 77 -11.83 18.80 5.37
N LEU A 78 -10.58 18.90 5.86
CA LEU A 78 -9.90 20.18 6.09
C LEU A 78 -8.44 20.12 5.65
N LEU A 79 -8.06 21.14 4.89
CA LEU A 79 -6.82 21.42 4.17
C LEU A 79 -5.52 21.46 5.03
N VAL A 80 -5.58 20.95 6.26
CA VAL A 80 -4.57 21.07 7.31
C VAL A 80 -3.60 19.89 7.34
N ASN A 81 -4.04 18.69 6.96
CA ASN A 81 -3.24 17.45 7.08
C ASN A 81 -2.77 16.95 5.70
N ARG A 82 -1.91 17.74 5.03
CA ARG A 82 -1.23 17.33 3.79
C ARG A 82 0.06 16.57 4.12
N THR A 83 0.31 15.46 3.42
CA THR A 83 1.52 14.65 3.62
C THR A 83 2.47 14.82 2.44
N TRP A 84 3.75 15.00 2.72
CA TRP A 84 4.81 15.02 1.71
C TRP A 84 5.13 13.61 1.23
N LEU A 85 5.13 13.42 -0.08
CA LEU A 85 5.34 12.15 -0.76
C LEU A 85 6.27 12.36 -1.96
N TRP A 86 7.14 11.38 -2.22
CA TRP A 86 7.87 11.33 -3.48
C TRP A 86 7.02 10.65 -4.54
N SER A 87 7.12 11.10 -5.79
CA SER A 87 6.38 10.51 -6.92
C SER A 87 6.76 9.05 -7.15
N HIS A 88 8.00 8.69 -6.80
CA HIS A 88 8.41 7.30 -6.76
C HIS A 88 7.89 6.58 -5.50
N PRO A 89 7.15 5.47 -5.65
CA PRO A 89 6.49 4.79 -4.55
C PRO A 89 7.44 4.13 -3.54
N ASP A 90 8.66 3.77 -3.94
CA ASP A 90 9.63 3.13 -3.03
C ASP A 90 10.45 4.14 -2.21
N VAL A 91 10.30 5.44 -2.48
CA VAL A 91 11.08 6.48 -1.79
C VAL A 91 10.20 7.16 -0.76
N LYS A 92 10.51 6.97 0.53
CA LYS A 92 9.81 7.64 1.62
C LYS A 92 10.39 9.02 1.87
N PHE A 93 9.52 9.99 2.16
CA PHE A 93 9.96 11.32 2.53
C PHE A 93 10.47 11.31 3.98
N ASN A 94 11.71 11.76 4.18
CA ASN A 94 12.29 12.00 5.50
C ASN A 94 12.57 13.51 5.65
N VAL A 95 11.88 14.15 6.60
CA VAL A 95 12.02 15.59 6.84
C VAL A 95 13.45 15.99 7.24
N THR A 96 14.20 15.09 7.88
CA THR A 96 15.57 15.37 8.33
C THR A 96 16.58 15.43 7.18
N GLU A 97 16.24 14.86 6.03
CA GLU A 97 17.05 14.87 4.82
C GLU A 97 16.64 16.01 3.86
N ALA A 98 15.63 16.79 4.25
CA ALA A 98 15.05 17.79 3.36
C ALA A 98 15.98 18.98 3.17
N LYS A 99 16.13 19.42 1.91
CA LYS A 99 17.01 20.53 1.53
C LYS A 99 16.23 21.80 1.22
N TRP A 100 15.29 22.13 2.10
CA TRP A 100 14.51 23.35 1.95
C TRP A 100 15.41 24.58 1.89
N LYS A 101 15.04 25.52 1.02
CA LYS A 101 15.56 26.88 1.07
C LYS A 101 15.18 27.47 2.43
N ARG A 102 15.94 28.46 2.89
CA ARG A 102 15.64 29.14 4.16
C ARG A 102 14.19 29.63 4.12
N ASP A 103 13.48 29.36 5.22
CA ASP A 103 12.07 29.71 5.45
C ASP A 103 11.04 28.90 4.64
N GLU A 104 11.46 27.96 3.79
CA GLU A 104 10.56 27.02 3.10
C GLU A 104 10.35 25.71 3.90
N PRO A 105 9.23 24.99 3.70
CA PRO A 105 8.08 25.32 2.84
C PRO A 105 7.16 26.36 3.47
N THR A 106 6.69 27.33 2.68
CA THR A 106 5.90 28.46 3.18
C THR A 106 4.39 28.36 2.94
N ASP A 107 3.95 27.51 2.01
CA ASP A 107 2.55 27.44 1.55
C ASP A 107 1.94 28.85 1.35
N LYS A 108 2.67 29.71 0.64
CA LYS A 108 2.23 31.05 0.28
C LYS A 108 0.85 30.92 -0.36
N ASN A 109 -0.15 31.57 0.25
CA ASN A 109 -1.57 31.52 -0.09
C ASN A 109 -2.42 30.41 0.56
N ASN A 110 -2.10 29.97 1.79
CA ASN A 110 -2.98 29.11 2.60
C ASN A 110 -4.43 29.69 2.78
N HIS A 111 -4.65 30.98 2.50
CA HIS A 111 -5.97 31.62 2.52
C HIS A 111 -6.74 31.58 1.19
N SER A 112 -6.15 31.06 0.11
CA SER A 112 -6.87 30.86 -1.15
C SER A 112 -7.65 29.55 -1.10
N TYR A 113 -8.95 29.61 -1.36
CA TYR A 113 -9.80 28.43 -1.46
C TYR A 113 -9.40 27.53 -2.64
N SER A 114 -8.68 28.04 -3.66
CA SER A 114 -8.24 27.23 -4.81
C SER A 114 -7.04 26.33 -4.48
N THR A 115 -7.11 25.03 -4.82
CA THR A 115 -5.95 24.13 -4.72
C THR A 115 -4.89 24.42 -5.79
N ALA A 116 -5.22 25.15 -6.87
CA ALA A 116 -4.26 25.56 -7.90
C ALA A 116 -3.20 26.55 -7.38
N SER A 117 -3.56 27.34 -6.37
CA SER A 117 -2.67 28.28 -5.68
C SER A 117 -1.96 27.70 -4.47
N ARG A 118 -2.25 26.44 -4.09
CA ARG A 118 -1.56 25.78 -2.98
C ARG A 118 -0.23 25.25 -3.46
N GLU A 119 0.79 25.41 -2.64
CA GLU A 119 2.16 25.06 -3.00
C GLU A 119 2.42 23.56 -2.82
N ASN A 120 1.68 22.73 -3.54
CA ASN A 120 1.71 21.29 -3.34
C ASN A 120 2.83 20.56 -4.09
N CYS A 121 3.64 21.27 -4.87
CA CYS A 121 4.69 20.70 -5.70
C CYS A 121 6.02 21.39 -5.44
N VAL A 122 7.14 20.69 -5.64
CA VAL A 122 8.47 21.23 -5.29
C VAL A 122 9.35 21.32 -6.53
N PHE A 123 9.99 22.47 -6.70
CA PHE A 123 11.08 22.63 -7.65
C PHE A 123 12.41 22.78 -6.92
N SER A 124 13.50 22.54 -7.65
CA SER A 124 14.85 22.76 -7.15
C SER A 124 15.70 23.60 -8.11
N ASP A 125 16.40 24.58 -7.53
CA ASP A 125 17.40 25.46 -8.13
C ASP A 125 18.79 25.26 -7.48
N GLY A 126 18.96 24.17 -6.73
CA GLY A 126 20.06 23.93 -5.79
C GLY A 126 19.59 23.79 -4.34
N ALA A 127 18.46 24.40 -3.99
CA ALA A 127 17.68 24.13 -2.78
C ALA A 127 16.24 23.79 -3.16
N TRP A 128 15.37 23.44 -2.20
CA TRP A 128 13.97 23.09 -2.45
C TRP A 128 13.04 24.23 -2.10
N THR A 129 12.05 24.46 -2.95
CA THR A 129 11.00 25.46 -2.73
C THR A 129 9.66 24.87 -3.15
N ASP A 130 8.67 24.94 -2.27
CA ASP A 130 7.30 24.57 -2.63
C ASP A 130 6.68 25.65 -3.53
N SER A 131 5.84 25.22 -4.45
CA SER A 131 5.27 26.07 -5.49
C SER A 131 3.95 25.48 -5.97
N GLY A 132 3.07 26.33 -6.49
CA GLY A 132 1.85 25.89 -7.14
C GLY A 132 2.14 24.90 -8.28
N CYS A 133 1.48 23.74 -8.27
CA CYS A 133 1.70 22.68 -9.25
C CYS A 133 1.40 23.10 -10.70
N GLY A 134 0.58 24.16 -10.88
CA GLY A 134 0.20 24.71 -12.17
C GLY A 134 1.26 25.56 -12.86
N HIS A 135 2.34 25.96 -12.16
CA HIS A 135 3.42 26.74 -12.77
C HIS A 135 4.20 25.89 -13.79
N THR A 136 4.65 26.52 -14.88
CA THR A 136 5.47 25.85 -15.88
C THR A 136 6.96 26.02 -15.57
N ARG A 137 7.70 24.92 -15.52
CA ARG A 137 9.14 24.89 -15.20
C ARG A 137 9.85 23.79 -16.00
N CYS A 138 11.17 23.86 -16.09
CA CYS A 138 11.94 22.68 -16.49
C CYS A 138 11.68 21.52 -15.51
N PHE A 139 12.09 20.31 -15.85
CA PHE A 139 11.84 19.17 -14.97
C PHE A 139 12.93 18.12 -15.08
N ILE A 140 13.07 17.32 -14.04
CA ILE A 140 14.14 16.33 -13.94
C ILE A 140 13.53 14.94 -13.86
N CYS A 141 13.79 14.13 -14.88
CA CYS A 141 13.46 12.71 -14.85
C CYS A 141 14.65 11.89 -14.37
N TYR A 142 14.41 10.66 -13.94
CA TYR A 142 15.47 9.70 -13.66
C TYR A 142 15.10 8.30 -14.11
N ASN A 143 16.12 7.46 -14.23
CA ASN A 143 15.98 6.06 -14.57
C ASN A 143 16.74 5.22 -13.54
N ASP A 144 16.01 4.49 -12.69
CA ASP A 144 16.59 3.65 -11.64
C ASP A 144 17.52 2.58 -12.17
N SER A 145 17.22 2.02 -13.35
CA SER A 145 18.03 0.95 -13.94
C SER A 145 19.45 1.43 -14.28
N SER A 146 19.60 2.68 -14.70
CA SER A 146 20.88 3.29 -15.02
C SER A 146 21.38 4.26 -13.95
N LYS A 147 20.58 4.51 -12.91
CA LYS A 147 20.78 5.55 -11.90
C LYS A 147 21.07 6.94 -12.50
N ALA A 148 20.58 7.20 -13.71
CA ALA A 148 20.85 8.42 -14.46
C ALA A 148 19.70 9.42 -14.32
N ALA A 149 20.04 10.71 -14.17
CA ALA A 149 19.08 11.82 -14.11
C ALA A 149 19.20 12.74 -15.35
N PHE A 150 18.07 13.17 -15.91
CA PHE A 150 17.97 13.93 -17.15
C PHE A 150 17.15 15.21 -16.95
N THR A 151 17.76 16.38 -17.18
CA THR A 151 17.07 17.67 -17.08
C THR A 151 16.52 18.03 -18.44
N TYR A 152 15.24 18.33 -18.47
CA TYR A 152 14.53 18.80 -19.66
C TYR A 152 14.25 20.29 -19.50
N THR A 153 14.78 21.10 -20.41
CA THR A 153 14.60 22.57 -20.41
C THR A 153 13.21 23.01 -20.89
N ASN A 154 12.45 22.11 -21.50
CA ASN A 154 11.07 22.35 -21.90
C ASN A 154 10.22 22.63 -20.66
N SER A 155 9.47 23.72 -20.64
CA SER A 155 8.65 24.10 -19.50
C SER A 155 7.31 23.35 -19.49
N ALA A 156 6.99 22.67 -18.40
CA ALA A 156 5.72 21.99 -18.19
C ALA A 156 5.22 22.21 -16.75
N ASN A 157 3.92 22.03 -16.52
CA ASN A 157 3.43 21.94 -15.15
C ASN A 157 3.85 20.62 -14.49
N TRP A 158 3.73 20.51 -13.16
CA TRP A 158 4.29 19.37 -12.43
C TRP A 158 3.72 18.02 -12.90
N THR A 159 2.42 17.96 -13.14
CA THR A 159 1.72 16.75 -13.60
C THR A 159 2.12 16.34 -15.02
N GLN A 160 2.22 17.32 -15.92
CA GLN A 160 2.69 17.09 -17.29
C GLN A 160 4.13 16.60 -17.29
N ALA A 161 4.98 17.19 -16.45
CA ALA A 161 6.36 16.75 -16.26
C ALA A 161 6.43 15.31 -15.73
N GLN A 162 5.65 14.97 -14.69
CA GLN A 162 5.54 13.62 -14.16
C GLN A 162 5.09 12.61 -15.22
N THR A 163 4.03 12.95 -15.96
CA THR A 163 3.49 12.11 -17.03
C THR A 163 4.56 11.85 -18.09
N PHE A 164 5.27 12.90 -18.52
CA PHE A 164 6.37 12.77 -19.46
C PHE A 164 7.47 11.86 -18.91
N CYS A 165 7.90 12.06 -17.67
CA CYS A 165 8.96 11.25 -17.08
C CYS A 165 8.56 9.79 -16.95
N ARG A 166 7.32 9.46 -16.60
CA ARG A 166 6.83 8.07 -16.53
C ARG A 166 6.66 7.39 -17.88
N GLN A 167 6.44 8.18 -18.94
CA GLN A 167 6.33 7.65 -20.31
C GLN A 167 7.70 7.37 -20.94
N ASN A 168 8.73 8.14 -20.56
CA ASN A 168 10.05 8.09 -21.21
C ASN A 168 11.16 7.54 -20.31
N HIS A 169 10.95 7.52 -18.99
CA HIS A 169 11.90 7.15 -17.93
C HIS A 169 11.17 6.45 -16.76
N THR A 170 11.79 6.38 -15.57
CA THR A 170 11.14 5.82 -14.37
C THR A 170 10.09 6.79 -13.81
N ASP A 171 10.48 7.99 -13.36
CA ASP A 171 9.58 9.02 -12.84
C ASP A 171 10.33 10.38 -12.77
N LEU A 172 9.71 11.41 -12.20
CA LEU A 172 10.40 12.60 -11.71
C LEU A 172 11.39 12.24 -10.61
N LEU A 173 12.55 12.89 -10.65
CA LEU A 173 13.66 12.65 -9.73
C LEU A 173 13.20 12.68 -8.28
N SER A 174 13.35 11.54 -7.61
CA SER A 174 12.85 11.31 -6.26
C SER A 174 13.97 10.95 -5.30
N GLY A 175 13.89 11.44 -4.06
CA GLY A 175 14.86 11.17 -3.01
C GLY A 175 15.94 12.24 -2.87
N ALA A 176 16.26 12.58 -1.62
CA ALA A 176 17.18 13.65 -1.28
C ALA A 176 18.63 13.36 -1.70
N GLU A 177 19.02 12.08 -1.66
CA GLU A 177 20.36 11.62 -2.02
C GLU A 177 20.67 11.86 -3.49
N GLN A 178 19.74 11.53 -4.40
CA GLN A 178 19.95 11.64 -5.84
C GLN A 178 20.12 13.10 -6.30
N LEU A 179 19.56 14.06 -5.55
CA LEU A 179 19.68 15.49 -5.81
C LEU A 179 21.06 16.07 -5.46
N HIS A 180 21.90 15.37 -4.67
CA HIS A 180 23.28 15.83 -4.42
C HIS A 180 24.17 15.75 -5.66
N LEU A 181 23.82 14.90 -6.62
CA LEU A 181 24.69 14.55 -7.75
C LEU A 181 24.55 15.52 -8.92
N ARG A 182 23.73 16.57 -8.80
CA ARG A 182 23.43 17.44 -9.93
C ARG A 182 23.44 18.92 -9.57
N ASN A 183 24.30 19.66 -10.27
CA ASN A 183 24.20 21.11 -10.35
C ASN A 183 23.09 21.43 -11.36
N THR A 184 21.88 21.73 -10.88
CA THR A 184 20.76 22.13 -11.73
C THR A 184 20.89 23.60 -12.06
N SER A 185 21.36 23.91 -13.26
CA SER A 185 21.27 25.28 -13.79
C SER A 185 19.82 25.56 -14.21
N GLY A 186 18.95 25.90 -13.24
CA GLY A 186 17.57 26.33 -13.45
C GLY A 186 16.55 25.76 -12.46
N ASP A 187 15.43 26.48 -12.28
CA ASP A 187 14.30 26.11 -11.42
C ASP A 187 13.52 24.92 -11.99
N CYS A 188 13.88 23.69 -11.67
CA CYS A 188 13.25 22.50 -12.26
C CYS A 188 12.39 21.70 -11.28
N TRP A 189 11.24 21.19 -11.75
CA TRP A 189 10.40 20.27 -11.00
C TRP A 189 11.16 18.99 -10.61
N ILE A 190 10.95 18.58 -9.36
CA ILE A 190 11.37 17.29 -8.80
C ILE A 190 10.14 16.49 -8.37
N GLY A 191 10.33 15.22 -8.03
CA GLY A 191 9.23 14.29 -7.72
C GLY A 191 8.52 14.53 -6.39
N LEU A 192 8.95 15.50 -5.57
CA LEU A 192 8.33 15.78 -4.27
C LEU A 192 7.03 16.56 -4.43
N PHE A 193 5.95 16.03 -3.87
CA PHE A 193 4.63 16.65 -3.86
C PHE A 193 3.90 16.40 -2.53
N ARG A 194 2.82 17.12 -2.27
CA ARG A 194 1.94 16.91 -1.11
C ARG A 194 0.47 16.93 -1.49
N ASP A 195 -0.33 16.03 -0.92
CA ASP A 195 -1.78 16.01 -1.12
C ASP A 195 -2.56 15.52 0.11
N THR A 196 -3.88 15.48 -0.01
CA THR A 196 -4.85 15.04 1.03
C THR A 196 -5.56 13.74 0.62
N TRP A 197 -4.97 12.96 -0.28
CA TRP A 197 -5.53 11.70 -0.76
C TRP A 197 -4.80 10.54 -0.10
N GLY A 198 -5.52 9.50 0.28
CA GLY A 198 -4.96 8.28 0.85
C GLY A 198 -5.69 7.06 0.34
N TRP A 199 -5.08 5.90 0.58
CA TRP A 199 -5.63 4.61 0.16
C TRP A 199 -6.47 3.99 1.27
N SER A 200 -7.60 3.40 0.88
CA SER A 200 -8.57 2.79 1.78
C SER A 200 -7.99 1.66 2.64
N ASP A 201 -6.94 0.99 2.15
CA ASP A 201 -6.22 -0.05 2.89
C ASP A 201 -5.23 0.51 3.94
N GLY A 202 -5.08 1.84 4.01
CA GLY A 202 -4.12 2.52 4.89
C GLY A 202 -2.68 2.50 4.40
N SER A 203 -2.42 2.08 3.16
CA SER A 203 -1.07 2.07 2.59
C SER A 203 -0.55 3.49 2.31
N GLU A 204 0.77 3.65 2.41
CA GLU A 204 1.48 4.91 2.14
C GLU A 204 1.81 5.11 0.65
N SER A 205 1.14 4.39 -0.28
CA SER A 205 1.48 4.48 -1.70
C SER A 205 1.30 5.91 -2.23
N SER A 206 2.37 6.44 -2.83
CA SER A 206 2.40 7.76 -3.44
C SER A 206 1.99 7.77 -4.91
N VAL A 207 1.62 6.63 -5.49
CA VAL A 207 1.20 6.60 -6.90
C VAL A 207 -0.04 7.45 -7.10
N ARG A 208 0.08 8.47 -7.96
CA ARG A 208 -1.00 9.34 -8.44
C ARG A 208 -0.94 9.37 -9.96
N ALA A 209 -2.03 9.03 -10.64
CA ALA A 209 -2.11 9.01 -12.09
C ALA A 209 -3.38 9.73 -12.56
N TRP A 210 -3.52 10.98 -12.12
CA TRP A 210 -4.66 11.85 -12.43
C TRP A 210 -4.73 12.15 -13.93
N ASP A 211 -5.94 12.19 -14.50
CA ASP A 211 -6.15 12.75 -15.84
C ASP A 211 -5.90 14.28 -15.79
N GLN A 212 -5.44 14.84 -16.91
CA GLN A 212 -5.28 16.29 -17.10
C GLN A 212 -6.57 17.06 -16.78
N TRP A 213 -7.74 16.45 -17.04
CA TRP A 213 -9.06 17.04 -16.74
C TRP A 213 -9.47 16.93 -15.26
N ASP A 214 -9.00 15.90 -14.54
CA ASP A 214 -9.29 15.72 -13.12
C ASP A 214 -8.63 16.81 -12.27
N GLN A 215 -7.53 17.39 -12.74
CA GLN A 215 -6.83 18.46 -12.04
C GLN A 215 -7.65 19.75 -11.99
N VAL A 216 -8.40 20.06 -13.04
CA VAL A 216 -9.31 21.21 -13.06
C VAL A 216 -10.43 21.03 -12.01
N LEU A 217 -10.88 19.79 -11.80
CA LEU A 217 -11.89 19.43 -10.81
C LEU A 217 -11.33 19.46 -9.38
N LEU A 218 -10.10 18.99 -9.15
CA LEU A 218 -9.41 19.13 -7.87
C LEU A 218 -9.12 20.60 -7.51
N ASN A 219 -9.06 21.48 -8.51
CA ASN A 219 -8.81 22.93 -8.42
C ASN A 219 -10.01 23.79 -8.01
N ASN A 220 -11.20 23.21 -7.88
CA ASN A 220 -12.43 23.94 -7.55
C ASN A 220 -13.24 23.26 -6.42
N PRO A 221 -12.84 23.45 -5.14
CA PRO A 221 -13.45 22.74 -4.02
C PRO A 221 -14.88 23.21 -3.70
N ASP A 222 -15.26 24.43 -4.04
CA ASP A 222 -16.61 24.98 -3.75
C ASP A 222 -17.74 24.27 -4.54
N LYS A 223 -17.39 23.36 -5.46
CA LYS A 223 -18.35 22.60 -6.28
C LYS A 223 -18.16 21.08 -6.27
N ASN A 224 -17.16 20.54 -5.57
CA ASN A 224 -16.83 19.10 -5.65
C ASN A 224 -17.05 18.38 -4.32
N GLU A 225 -18.23 17.78 -4.17
CA GLU A 225 -18.55 16.78 -3.12
C GLU A 225 -17.86 15.43 -3.35
N LYS A 226 -17.05 15.30 -4.41
CA LYS A 226 -16.42 14.03 -4.82
C LYS A 226 -15.17 13.73 -3.99
N ARG A 227 -15.33 12.93 -2.95
CA ARG A 227 -14.26 12.48 -2.03
C ARG A 227 -13.66 11.11 -2.37
N CYS A 228 -14.11 10.48 -3.46
CA CYS A 228 -13.77 9.11 -3.84
C CYS A 228 -13.38 9.07 -5.32
N VAL A 229 -12.42 8.21 -5.67
CA VAL A 229 -11.85 8.15 -7.03
C VAL A 229 -12.36 6.95 -7.82
N THR A 230 -12.69 7.19 -9.08
CA THR A 230 -12.85 6.13 -10.07
C THR A 230 -11.68 6.11 -11.05
N LEU A 231 -11.29 4.92 -11.50
CA LEU A 231 -10.47 4.78 -12.71
C LEU A 231 -11.38 4.83 -13.93
N ARG A 232 -11.15 5.79 -14.82
CA ARG A 232 -11.86 5.94 -16.10
C ARG A 232 -11.02 5.41 -17.25
N LEU A 233 -11.59 4.54 -18.07
CA LEU A 233 -10.92 3.97 -19.25
C LEU A 233 -11.43 4.53 -20.58
N GLN A 234 -12.69 4.99 -20.66
CA GLN A 234 -13.31 5.56 -21.86
C GLN A 234 -14.40 6.60 -21.50
N ASN A 235 -14.74 7.49 -22.44
CA ASN A 235 -15.82 8.50 -22.33
C ASN A 235 -17.24 7.89 -22.44
N ILE A 236 -17.43 6.62 -22.06
CA ILE A 236 -18.73 5.96 -22.13
C ILE A 236 -19.32 5.94 -20.71
N PRO A 237 -20.52 6.52 -20.50
CA PRO A 237 -21.01 6.72 -19.15
C PRO A 237 -21.61 5.45 -18.54
N LEU A 238 -21.41 5.35 -17.22
CA LEU A 238 -22.33 4.80 -16.22
C LEU A 238 -22.42 3.27 -16.05
N LYS A 239 -21.43 2.69 -15.36
CA LYS A 239 -21.65 1.67 -14.32
C LYS A 239 -20.59 1.81 -13.23
N TYR A 240 -20.97 2.34 -12.06
CA TYR A 240 -20.10 2.36 -10.88
C TYR A 240 -19.96 0.94 -10.31
N VAL A 241 -19.04 0.19 -10.89
CA VAL A 241 -18.58 -1.11 -10.40
C VAL A 241 -17.28 -0.88 -9.62
N SER A 242 -16.78 -1.88 -8.90
CA SER A 242 -15.53 -1.72 -8.14
C SER A 242 -14.47 -2.70 -8.57
N VAL A 243 -13.21 -2.37 -8.31
CA VAL A 243 -12.12 -3.34 -8.36
C VAL A 243 -11.64 -3.55 -6.93
N CYS A 244 -11.70 -4.79 -6.46
CA CYS A 244 -11.01 -5.19 -5.24
C CYS A 244 -9.61 -5.69 -5.61
N TYR A 245 -8.68 -5.63 -4.67
CA TYR A 245 -7.41 -6.35 -4.82
C TYR A 245 -7.23 -7.39 -3.72
N VAL A 246 -6.40 -8.39 -4.04
CA VAL A 246 -5.86 -9.34 -3.07
C VAL A 246 -4.34 -9.25 -3.12
N HIS A 247 -3.71 -8.96 -1.98
CA HIS A 247 -2.28 -9.18 -1.82
C HIS A 247 -2.04 -10.66 -1.59
N THR A 248 -1.53 -11.35 -2.61
CA THR A 248 -1.28 -12.80 -2.57
C THR A 248 -0.22 -13.18 -1.52
N GLU A 249 0.55 -12.23 -1.00
CA GLU A 249 1.55 -12.41 0.07
C GLU A 249 1.30 -11.60 1.35
N LEU A 250 0.07 -11.18 1.63
CA LEU A 250 -0.25 -10.57 2.94
C LEU A 250 0.09 -11.51 4.11
N LEU A 251 -0.04 -12.83 3.91
CA LEU A 251 0.35 -13.84 4.86
C LEU A 251 1.68 -14.49 4.45
N VAL A 252 2.59 -14.72 5.37
CA VAL A 252 3.87 -15.39 5.10
C VAL A 252 3.97 -16.62 5.98
N LEU A 253 4.02 -17.81 5.38
CA LEU A 253 4.33 -19.03 6.10
C LEU A 253 5.84 -19.08 6.35
N VAL A 254 6.22 -19.08 7.62
CA VAL A 254 7.59 -19.28 8.07
C VAL A 254 7.76 -20.75 8.48
N LYS A 255 8.65 -21.47 7.79
CA LYS A 255 8.93 -22.89 8.00
C LYS A 255 9.90 -23.21 9.14
N GLU A 256 10.18 -22.23 9.99
CA GLU A 256 10.96 -22.43 11.22
C GLU A 256 10.07 -22.97 12.34
N ASN A 257 10.60 -23.88 13.16
CA ASN A 257 9.88 -24.40 14.33
C ASN A 257 10.20 -23.54 15.56
N LYS A 258 9.21 -22.79 16.03
CA LYS A 258 9.33 -21.85 17.17
C LYS A 258 8.17 -22.02 18.16
N THR A 259 8.42 -21.69 19.42
CA THR A 259 7.33 -21.50 20.41
C THR A 259 6.43 -20.36 19.98
N PHE A 260 5.23 -20.25 20.56
CA PHE A 260 4.32 -19.14 20.22
C PHE A 260 4.98 -17.77 20.44
N GLU A 261 5.64 -17.57 21.58
CA GLU A 261 6.32 -16.30 21.90
C GLU A 261 7.50 -16.02 20.96
N GLU A 262 8.31 -17.03 20.63
CA GLU A 262 9.40 -16.92 19.66
C GLU A 262 8.89 -16.57 18.25
N ALA A 263 7.78 -17.17 17.83
CA ALA A 263 7.12 -16.91 16.55
C ALA A 263 6.53 -15.49 16.50
N LEU A 264 5.87 -15.06 17.59
CA LEU A 264 5.35 -13.71 17.75
C LEU A 264 6.47 -12.67 17.62
N HIS A 265 7.58 -12.88 18.34
CA HIS A 265 8.73 -11.99 18.27
C HIS A 265 9.35 -11.96 16.87
N HIS A 266 9.49 -13.13 16.23
CA HIS A 266 10.00 -13.21 14.85
C HIS A 266 9.10 -12.42 13.89
N CYS A 267 7.79 -12.62 13.94
CA CYS A 267 6.87 -11.91 13.06
C CYS A 267 6.93 -10.39 13.27
N ARG A 268 6.97 -9.90 14.50
CA ARG A 268 7.06 -8.45 14.78
C ARG A 268 8.39 -7.82 14.38
N ARG A 269 9.46 -8.62 14.31
CA ARG A 269 10.80 -8.16 13.95
C ARG A 269 11.05 -8.13 12.45
N HIS A 270 10.52 -9.12 11.74
CA HIS A 270 10.80 -9.33 10.30
C HIS A 270 9.60 -9.01 9.40
N TYR A 271 8.41 -8.94 9.98
CA TYR A 271 7.13 -8.67 9.33
C TYR A 271 6.33 -7.71 10.24
N ARG A 272 4.99 -7.72 10.16
CA ARG A 272 4.12 -6.86 10.99
C ARG A 272 3.74 -7.51 12.31
N ASP A 273 3.10 -8.68 12.26
CA ASP A 273 2.74 -9.48 13.45
C ASP A 273 2.39 -10.94 13.06
N LEU A 274 2.12 -11.82 14.03
CA LEU A 274 1.51 -13.13 13.75
C LEU A 274 0.14 -12.98 13.10
N ALA A 275 -0.30 -13.90 12.25
CA ALA A 275 -1.53 -13.75 11.49
C ALA A 275 -2.81 -13.73 12.35
N TRP A 276 -3.65 -12.71 12.16
CA TRP A 276 -4.99 -12.64 12.72
C TRP A 276 -6.02 -12.39 11.61
N PHE A 277 -7.24 -12.90 11.76
CA PHE A 277 -8.26 -12.86 10.70
C PHE A 277 -9.68 -12.64 11.23
N THR A 278 -9.81 -11.80 12.27
CA THR A 278 -11.09 -11.36 12.86
C THR A 278 -12.06 -10.87 11.78
N ASP A 279 -13.22 -11.51 11.65
CA ASP A 279 -14.30 -11.17 10.69
C ASP A 279 -13.88 -11.05 9.21
N ARG A 280 -12.74 -11.64 8.81
CA ARG A 280 -12.21 -11.56 7.44
C ARG A 280 -12.14 -12.94 6.81
N ASP A 281 -13.26 -13.39 6.23
CA ASP A 281 -13.40 -14.71 5.58
C ASP A 281 -12.29 -14.99 4.56
N HIS A 282 -11.89 -13.96 3.80
CA HIS A 282 -10.79 -14.08 2.85
C HIS A 282 -9.45 -14.39 3.53
N LEU A 283 -9.11 -13.71 4.64
CA LEU A 283 -7.87 -13.98 5.38
C LEU A 283 -7.91 -15.33 6.07
N LYS A 284 -9.07 -15.74 6.60
CA LYS A 284 -9.28 -17.09 7.14
C LYS A 284 -8.97 -18.14 6.07
N LYS A 285 -9.58 -18.02 4.89
CA LYS A 285 -9.35 -18.92 3.75
C LYS A 285 -7.88 -18.93 3.31
N MET A 286 -7.23 -17.77 3.22
CA MET A 286 -5.83 -17.68 2.83
C MET A 286 -4.88 -18.29 3.88
N THR A 287 -5.17 -18.10 5.17
CA THR A 287 -4.45 -18.71 6.29
C THR A 287 -4.49 -20.23 6.16
N HIS A 288 -5.67 -20.80 5.89
CA HIS A 288 -5.81 -22.24 5.68
C HIS A 288 -5.03 -22.74 4.46
N GLN A 289 -5.08 -22.03 3.32
CA GLN A 289 -4.32 -22.43 2.14
C GLN A 289 -2.81 -22.39 2.39
N ARG A 290 -2.32 -21.44 3.18
CA ARG A 290 -0.92 -21.35 3.61
C ARG A 290 -0.56 -22.46 4.60
N ALA A 291 -1.41 -22.76 5.57
CA ALA A 291 -1.19 -23.82 6.56
C ALA A 291 -0.93 -25.19 5.91
N LYS A 292 -1.62 -25.50 4.80
CA LYS A 292 -1.40 -26.76 4.04
C LYS A 292 0.04 -26.96 3.55
N MET A 293 0.79 -25.87 3.37
CA MET A 293 2.17 -25.86 2.88
C MET A 293 3.21 -26.01 4.00
N ALA A 294 2.77 -26.04 5.26
CA ALA A 294 3.64 -26.15 6.43
C ALA A 294 4.27 -27.54 6.58
N ASP A 295 5.42 -27.59 7.25
CA ASP A 295 6.10 -28.84 7.56
C ASP A 295 5.57 -29.44 8.88
N SER A 296 5.16 -28.60 9.83
CA SER A 296 4.47 -29.03 11.06
C SER A 296 3.01 -29.45 10.79
N ASP A 297 2.43 -30.17 11.74
CA ASP A 297 1.04 -30.67 11.71
C ASP A 297 0.00 -29.54 11.90
N ALA A 298 0.39 -28.45 12.55
CA ALA A 298 -0.35 -27.21 12.65
C ALA A 298 0.59 -26.00 12.55
N VAL A 299 0.04 -24.81 12.33
CA VAL A 299 0.80 -23.55 12.29
C VAL A 299 0.30 -22.54 13.30
N TRP A 300 1.20 -21.84 13.98
CA TRP A 300 0.81 -20.72 14.84
C TRP A 300 0.16 -19.61 14.03
N VAL A 301 -0.95 -19.13 14.56
CA VAL A 301 -1.58 -17.86 14.20
C VAL A 301 -1.61 -17.00 15.46
N GLY A 302 -1.89 -15.71 15.35
CA GLY A 302 -1.86 -14.78 16.47
C GLY A 302 -3.07 -14.91 17.39
N LEU A 303 -3.41 -16.11 17.82
CA LEU A 303 -4.53 -16.42 18.69
C LEU A 303 -4.01 -16.95 20.03
N HIS A 304 -4.34 -16.26 21.12
CA HIS A 304 -3.80 -16.55 22.45
C HIS A 304 -4.92 -16.66 23.49
N TYR A 305 -4.81 -17.60 24.44
CA TYR A 305 -5.74 -17.69 25.56
C TYR A 305 -5.25 -16.90 26.77
N SER A 306 -6.00 -15.86 27.14
CA SER A 306 -5.71 -15.05 28.33
C SER A 306 -6.40 -15.64 29.55
N CYS A 307 -5.63 -16.20 30.48
CA CYS A 307 -6.15 -16.73 31.75
C CYS A 307 -6.85 -15.67 32.61
N PHE A 308 -6.35 -14.43 32.57
CA PHE A 308 -6.92 -13.35 33.37
C PHE A 308 -8.31 -12.95 32.88
N LEU A 309 -8.55 -13.03 31.57
CA LEU A 309 -9.82 -12.67 30.95
C LEU A 309 -10.70 -13.90 30.66
N GLU A 310 -10.19 -15.10 30.97
CA GLU A 310 -10.78 -16.40 30.62
C GLU A 310 -11.23 -16.49 29.14
N ALA A 311 -10.50 -15.82 28.24
CA ALA A 311 -10.95 -15.56 26.87
C ALA A 311 -9.82 -15.69 25.84
N TRP A 312 -10.21 -16.10 24.63
CA TRP A 312 -9.37 -16.11 23.44
C TRP A 312 -9.29 -14.72 22.80
N ILE A 313 -8.07 -14.26 22.54
CA ILE A 313 -7.78 -12.92 22.06
C ILE A 313 -6.78 -13.00 20.90
N TRP A 314 -7.06 -12.24 19.84
CA TRP A 314 -6.13 -12.05 18.74
C TRP A 314 -4.99 -11.10 19.14
N VAL A 315 -3.81 -11.25 18.54
CA VAL A 315 -2.64 -10.37 18.81
C VAL A 315 -2.88 -8.89 18.53
N ASN A 316 -3.94 -8.55 17.78
CA ASN A 316 -4.39 -7.16 17.56
C ASN A 316 -5.30 -6.62 18.68
N GLY A 317 -5.56 -7.41 19.74
CA GLY A 317 -6.36 -7.02 20.91
C GLY A 317 -7.86 -7.28 20.81
N HIS A 318 -8.36 -7.84 19.70
CA HIS A 318 -9.78 -8.16 19.56
C HIS A 318 -10.12 -9.55 20.12
N TYR A 319 -11.26 -9.66 20.80
CA TYR A 319 -11.84 -10.93 21.24
C TYR A 319 -12.26 -11.81 20.06
N VAL A 320 -12.21 -13.12 20.24
CA VAL A 320 -12.86 -14.05 19.33
C VAL A 320 -14.38 -13.98 19.55
N SER A 321 -15.14 -13.78 18.47
CA SER A 321 -16.61 -13.89 18.51
C SER A 321 -17.02 -15.36 18.37
N ASP A 322 -18.01 -15.79 19.16
CA ASP A 322 -18.63 -17.14 19.09
C ASP A 322 -19.07 -17.53 17.67
N LYS A 323 -19.42 -16.56 16.82
CA LYS A 323 -19.83 -16.79 15.42
C LYS A 323 -18.68 -17.18 14.50
N ASN A 324 -17.43 -16.98 14.92
CA ASN A 324 -16.23 -17.17 14.11
C ASN A 324 -15.38 -18.37 14.54
N GLU A 325 -15.75 -19.03 15.64
CA GLU A 325 -15.04 -20.19 16.15
C GLU A 325 -15.06 -21.34 15.15
N ASN A 326 -13.93 -22.03 15.04
CA ASN A 326 -13.83 -23.25 14.24
C ASN A 326 -12.93 -24.27 14.93
N TRP A 327 -13.10 -24.44 16.24
CA TRP A 327 -12.31 -25.37 17.04
C TRP A 327 -12.54 -26.82 16.61
N LYS A 328 -11.46 -27.59 16.48
CA LYS A 328 -11.52 -29.02 16.18
C LYS A 328 -12.19 -29.83 17.29
N VAL A 329 -11.86 -29.48 18.53
CA VAL A 329 -12.42 -30.07 19.74
C VAL A 329 -12.94 -28.94 20.61
N HIS A 330 -14.23 -28.99 20.92
CA HIS A 330 -14.85 -28.11 21.90
C HIS A 330 -14.54 -28.61 23.31
N GLY A 331 -14.22 -27.70 24.22
CA GLY A 331 -13.88 -28.01 25.61
C GLY A 331 -13.32 -26.79 26.34
N GLU A 332 -13.05 -26.96 27.63
CA GLU A 332 -12.38 -25.93 28.44
C GLU A 332 -11.00 -25.62 27.85
N SER A 333 -10.55 -24.38 28.02
CA SER A 333 -9.22 -23.93 27.61
C SER A 333 -8.39 -23.75 28.85
N GLU A 334 -7.11 -24.12 28.79
CA GLU A 334 -6.21 -24.06 29.92
C GLU A 334 -5.20 -22.92 29.77
N CYS A 335 -4.61 -22.51 30.88
CA CYS A 335 -3.49 -21.59 30.86
C CYS A 335 -2.29 -22.17 30.11
N GLY A 336 -1.62 -21.30 29.34
CA GLY A 336 -0.49 -21.70 28.49
C GLY A 336 -0.93 -22.44 27.23
N GLU A 337 -2.14 -22.14 26.73
CA GLU A 337 -2.61 -22.57 25.42
C GLU A 337 -2.64 -21.42 24.43
N ASP A 338 -2.20 -21.73 23.21
CA ASP A 338 -2.27 -20.84 22.07
C ASP A 338 -3.01 -21.54 20.92
N GLY A 339 -3.56 -20.74 20.02
CA GLY A 339 -4.33 -21.20 18.89
C GLY A 339 -3.46 -21.41 17.67
N ALA A 340 -3.59 -22.59 17.06
CA ALA A 340 -2.97 -22.93 15.79
C ALA A 340 -4.01 -23.37 14.76
N VAL A 341 -3.66 -23.29 13.49
CA VAL A 341 -4.48 -23.80 12.38
C VAL A 341 -3.88 -25.11 11.91
N GLU A 342 -4.70 -26.17 11.84
CA GLU A 342 -4.19 -27.45 11.34
C GLU A 342 -3.80 -27.38 9.87
N ARG A 343 -2.79 -28.18 9.52
CA ARG A 343 -2.38 -28.39 8.13
C ARG A 343 -3.45 -29.12 7.29
N GLY A 344 -4.34 -29.89 7.94
CA GLY A 344 -5.35 -30.73 7.30
C GLY A 344 -6.42 -29.96 6.50
N ASP A 345 -7.25 -30.71 5.79
CA ASP A 345 -8.30 -30.16 4.93
C ASP A 345 -9.52 -29.64 5.70
N ASP A 346 -9.66 -29.97 6.98
CA ASP A 346 -10.83 -29.65 7.80
C ASP A 346 -10.90 -28.18 8.21
N HIS A 347 -9.84 -27.39 7.95
CA HIS A 347 -9.79 -25.96 8.22
C HIS A 347 -10.01 -25.58 9.69
N GLN A 348 -9.74 -26.48 10.64
CA GLN A 348 -10.04 -26.29 12.06
C GLN A 348 -8.90 -25.61 12.82
N TRP A 349 -9.28 -24.92 13.90
CA TRP A 349 -8.35 -24.39 14.88
C TRP A 349 -8.12 -25.43 15.97
N VAL A 350 -6.89 -25.52 16.44
CA VAL A 350 -6.49 -26.42 17.52
C VAL A 350 -5.83 -25.62 18.63
N LYS A 351 -6.11 -26.05 19.86
CA LYS A 351 -5.44 -25.56 21.06
C LYS A 351 -4.14 -26.35 21.20
N ARG A 352 -3.02 -25.65 21.36
CA ARG A 352 -1.69 -26.24 21.51
C ARG A 352 -1.00 -25.59 22.70
N LYS A 353 -0.12 -26.32 23.38
CA LYS A 353 0.60 -25.75 24.51
C LYS A 353 1.63 -24.74 24.00
N SER A 354 1.72 -23.57 24.64
CA SER A 354 2.54 -22.43 24.19
C SER A 354 4.01 -22.76 23.95
N TRP A 355 4.53 -23.78 24.65
CA TRP A 355 5.92 -24.25 24.56
C TRP A 355 6.17 -25.24 23.42
N GLU A 356 5.13 -25.71 22.72
CA GLU A 356 5.29 -26.51 21.51
C GLU A 356 5.95 -25.70 20.38
N LYS A 357 6.70 -26.37 19.50
CA LYS A 357 7.36 -25.71 18.38
C LYS A 357 6.70 -26.06 17.06
N LEU A 358 6.10 -25.06 16.41
CA LEU A 358 5.40 -25.19 15.13
C LEU A 358 5.96 -24.19 14.12
N ASN A 359 5.70 -24.45 12.83
CA ASN A 359 5.73 -23.40 11.82
C ASN A 359 4.67 -22.34 12.15
N PHE A 360 4.75 -21.17 11.53
CA PHE A 360 3.87 -20.06 11.88
C PHE A 360 3.61 -19.14 10.69
N ILE A 361 2.48 -18.45 10.73
CA ILE A 361 2.08 -17.52 9.67
C ILE A 361 2.18 -16.09 10.20
N CYS A 362 2.98 -15.25 9.55
CA CYS A 362 3.06 -13.81 9.81
C CYS A 362 2.17 -13.02 8.85
N VAL A 363 1.78 -11.81 9.23
CA VAL A 363 1.22 -10.78 8.35
C VAL A 363 2.33 -9.82 7.95
N ARG A 364 2.44 -9.50 6.65
CA ARG A 364 3.37 -8.48 6.13
C ARG A 364 2.91 -7.06 6.40
#